data_AF-A0A414KWC5-F1
#
_entry.id   AF-A0A414KWC5-F1
#
_cell.length_a   1.000
_cell.length_b   1.000
_cell.length_c   1.000
_cell.angle_alpha   90.00
_cell.angle_beta   90.00
_cell.angle_gamma   90.00
#
_symmetry.space_group_name_H-M   'P 1'
#
loop_
_entity.id
_entity.type
_entity.pdbx_description
1 polymer ?
#
loop_
_entity_poly.entity_id
_entity_poly.type
_entity_poly.pdbx_seq_one_letter_code
_entity_poly.pdbx_strand_id
1 'polypeptide(L)'
;MKKYDKNGNILELVRYGQTGANSYGVIDNLTMKLTGNQLNRVDDASTASAYGGGFEFKDAVKQDNEYAYDANGNLTQDLNKGIEDIQYNCLNLPRLVKFKDQSTITYTYAADGTKLRVEHK
;
A
#
# COMPACT_ATOMS: atom_id res chain seq x y z
N MET A 1 -19.02 3.50 -7.81
CA MET A 1 -19.29 2.08 -8.16
C MET A 1 -18.37 1.20 -7.33
N LYS A 2 -18.84 0.00 -6.96
CA LYS A 2 -18.02 -1.01 -6.28
C LYS A 2 -18.22 -2.33 -7.01
N LYS A 3 -17.15 -3.06 -7.26
CA LYS A 3 -17.18 -4.37 -7.91
C LYS A 3 -16.33 -5.35 -7.13
N TYR A 4 -16.77 -6.61 -7.09
CA TYR A 4 -16.11 -7.67 -6.35
C TYR A 4 -15.95 -8.90 -7.23
N ASP A 5 -14.93 -9.71 -6.96
CA ASP A 5 -14.85 -11.08 -7.50
C ASP A 5 -15.71 -12.06 -6.66
N LYS A 6 -15.69 -13.34 -7.04
CA LYS A 6 -16.45 -14.40 -6.33
C LYS A 6 -15.90 -14.73 -4.94
N ASN A 7 -14.67 -14.34 -4.65
CA ASN A 7 -14.03 -14.53 -3.34
C ASN A 7 -14.27 -13.32 -2.42
N GLY A 8 -14.96 -12.28 -2.90
CA GLY A 8 -15.25 -11.07 -2.13
C GLY A 8 -14.13 -10.03 -2.16
N ASN A 9 -13.10 -10.20 -3.01
CA ASN A 9 -12.08 -9.18 -3.19
C ASN A 9 -12.65 -7.98 -3.95
N ILE A 10 -12.27 -6.77 -3.58
CA ILE A 10 -12.64 -5.56 -4.32
C ILE A 10 -11.85 -5.52 -5.62
N LEU A 11 -12.53 -5.33 -6.75
CA LEU A 11 -11.94 -5.15 -8.08
C LEU A 11 -11.97 -3.70 -8.54
N GLU A 12 -13.03 -2.96 -8.18
CA GLU A 12 -13.19 -1.56 -8.56
C GLU A 12 -13.81 -0.77 -7.40
N LEU A 13 -13.32 0.45 -7.15
CA LEU A 13 -13.82 1.34 -6.10
C LEU A 13 -13.73 2.80 -6.54
N VAL A 14 -14.86 3.50 -6.54
CA VAL A 14 -14.91 4.96 -6.70
C VAL A 14 -15.20 5.61 -5.35
N ARG A 15 -14.35 6.54 -4.90
CA ARG A 15 -14.57 7.35 -3.70
C ARG A 15 -14.72 8.82 -4.09
N TYR A 16 -15.67 9.48 -3.43
CA TYR A 16 -15.88 10.91 -3.54
C TYR A 16 -15.37 11.59 -2.27
N GLY A 17 -14.81 12.78 -2.43
CA GLY A 17 -14.25 13.58 -1.35
C GLY A 17 -14.19 15.04 -1.72
N GLN A 18 -13.69 15.85 -0.80
CA GLN A 18 -13.50 17.28 -1.03
C GLN A 18 -12.36 17.49 -2.02
N THR A 19 -12.58 18.27 -3.07
CA THR A 19 -11.59 18.58 -4.13
C THR A 19 -11.21 20.06 -4.18
N GLY A 20 -11.89 20.89 -3.39
CA GLY A 20 -11.62 22.31 -3.21
C GLY A 20 -12.27 22.82 -1.92
N ALA A 21 -11.97 24.05 -1.50
CA ALA A 21 -12.47 24.62 -0.24
C ALA A 21 -13.99 24.45 -0.03
N ASN A 22 -14.78 24.51 -1.10
CA ASN A 22 -16.23 24.32 -1.08
C ASN A 22 -16.73 23.39 -2.20
N SER A 23 -15.89 22.46 -2.70
CA SER A 23 -16.26 21.56 -3.80
C SER A 23 -15.95 20.10 -3.48
N TYR A 24 -16.77 19.21 -4.03
CA TYR A 24 -16.63 17.76 -3.89
C TYR A 24 -16.58 17.11 -5.27
N GLY A 25 -15.88 15.99 -5.38
CA GLY A 25 -15.72 15.24 -6.61
C GLY A 25 -15.14 13.86 -6.35
N VAL A 26 -14.83 13.14 -7.42
CA VAL A 26 -14.11 11.87 -7.34
C VAL A 26 -12.68 12.16 -6.89
N ILE A 27 -12.23 11.51 -5.82
CA ILE A 27 -10.83 11.56 -5.35
C ILE A 27 -10.09 10.26 -5.60
N ASP A 28 -10.82 9.15 -5.77
CA ASP A 28 -10.25 7.87 -6.18
C ASP A 28 -11.19 7.19 -7.18
N ASN A 29 -10.61 6.61 -8.22
CA ASN A 29 -11.27 5.75 -9.18
C ASN A 29 -10.38 4.51 -9.42
N LEU A 30 -10.40 3.62 -8.43
CA LEU A 30 -9.45 2.52 -8.29
C LEU A 30 -9.90 1.28 -9.07
N THR A 31 -8.96 0.66 -9.76
CA THR A 31 -9.03 -0.69 -10.33
C THR A 31 -7.94 -1.54 -9.69
N MET A 32 -8.33 -2.61 -9.00
CA MET A 32 -7.40 -3.54 -8.35
C MET A 32 -7.17 -4.77 -9.24
N LYS A 33 -5.91 -5.15 -9.41
CA LYS A 33 -5.52 -6.45 -9.97
C LYS A 33 -5.04 -7.34 -8.83
N LEU A 34 -5.51 -8.58 -8.79
CA LEU A 34 -5.17 -9.55 -7.76
C LEU A 34 -4.79 -10.89 -8.37
N THR A 35 -3.93 -11.61 -7.66
CA THR A 35 -3.65 -13.04 -7.88
C THR A 35 -4.17 -13.81 -6.67
N GLY A 36 -5.29 -14.52 -6.83
CA GLY A 36 -6.02 -15.06 -5.67
C GLY A 36 -6.50 -13.92 -4.76
N ASN A 37 -6.06 -13.92 -3.50
CA ASN A 37 -6.37 -12.87 -2.52
C ASN A 37 -5.21 -11.89 -2.30
N GLN A 38 -4.15 -11.97 -3.10
CA GLN A 38 -3.00 -11.07 -3.01
C GLN A 38 -3.15 -9.93 -4.02
N LEU A 39 -3.08 -8.70 -3.52
CA LEU A 39 -3.13 -7.49 -4.34
C LEU A 39 -1.84 -7.39 -5.15
N ASN A 40 -1.94 -7.21 -6.44
CA ASN A 40 -0.78 -7.16 -7.33
C ASN A 40 -0.48 -5.73 -7.83
N ARG A 41 -1.54 -4.96 -8.08
CA ARG A 41 -1.48 -3.57 -8.57
C ARG A 41 -2.79 -2.83 -8.27
N VAL A 42 -2.71 -1.51 -8.10
CA VAL A 42 -3.87 -0.62 -8.04
C VAL A 42 -3.68 0.52 -9.02
N ASP A 43 -4.61 0.65 -9.97
CA ASP A 43 -4.67 1.79 -10.88
C ASP A 43 -5.75 2.77 -10.44
N ASP A 44 -5.41 4.04 -10.26
CA ASP A 44 -6.31 5.16 -10.02
C ASP A 44 -6.47 6.00 -11.29
N ALA A 45 -7.71 6.09 -11.77
CA ALA A 45 -8.09 6.92 -12.90
C ALA A 45 -8.67 8.28 -12.49
N SER A 46 -8.64 8.64 -11.20
CA SER A 46 -9.06 9.95 -10.73
C SER A 46 -8.11 11.03 -11.25
N THR A 47 -8.66 12.11 -11.80
CA THR A 47 -7.89 13.28 -12.24
C THR A 47 -7.87 14.41 -11.21
N ALA A 48 -8.63 14.28 -10.12
CA ALA A 48 -8.69 15.26 -9.05
C ALA A 48 -8.05 14.70 -7.77
N SER A 49 -7.29 15.54 -7.08
CA SER A 49 -6.75 15.25 -5.75
C SER A 49 -7.72 15.66 -4.65
N ALA A 50 -7.59 15.05 -3.49
CA ALA A 50 -8.31 15.52 -2.32
C ALA A 50 -7.72 16.86 -1.86
N TYR A 51 -8.61 17.79 -1.50
CA TYR A 51 -8.26 19.10 -1.01
C TYR A 51 -7.55 19.02 0.36
N GLY A 52 -6.56 19.89 0.58
CA GLY A 52 -5.91 20.02 1.90
C GLY A 52 -4.97 18.88 2.30
N GLY A 53 -4.41 18.14 1.33
CA GLY A 53 -3.49 17.02 1.61
C GLY A 53 -4.23 15.77 2.06
N GLY A 54 -5.33 15.45 1.40
CA GLY A 54 -6.15 14.28 1.74
C GLY A 54 -5.46 12.94 1.47
N PHE A 55 -6.21 11.88 1.81
CA PHE A 55 -5.74 10.49 1.84
C PHE A 55 -6.23 9.68 0.62
N GLU A 56 -6.34 10.33 -0.55
CA GLU A 56 -6.51 9.59 -1.79
C GLU A 56 -5.33 8.65 -2.04
N PHE A 57 -5.56 7.61 -2.81
CA PHE A 57 -4.53 6.70 -3.23
C PHE A 57 -3.48 7.45 -4.05
N LYS A 58 -2.21 7.13 -3.81
CA LYS A 58 -1.09 7.72 -4.54
C LYS A 58 -0.54 6.67 -5.47
N ASP A 59 -1.01 6.75 -6.70
CA ASP A 59 -0.64 5.88 -7.80
C ASP A 59 0.68 6.35 -8.42
N ALA A 60 1.77 6.07 -7.70
CA ALA A 60 3.08 6.63 -7.99
C ALA A 60 3.85 5.82 -9.04
N VAL A 61 3.45 4.56 -9.29
CA VAL A 61 4.14 3.63 -10.17
C VAL A 61 3.12 2.94 -11.07
N LYS A 62 3.53 2.66 -12.32
CA LYS A 62 2.71 1.96 -13.33
C LYS A 62 3.47 0.74 -13.84
N GLN A 63 3.47 -0.34 -13.07
CA GLN A 63 4.17 -1.57 -13.41
C GLN A 63 3.21 -2.75 -13.37
N ASP A 64 3.59 -3.91 -13.92
CA ASP A 64 2.71 -5.07 -13.88
C ASP A 64 2.55 -5.61 -12.45
N ASN A 65 3.62 -5.59 -11.64
CA ASN A 65 3.60 -6.01 -10.24
C ASN A 65 4.14 -4.87 -9.36
N GLU A 66 3.27 -4.24 -8.58
CA GLU A 66 3.63 -3.14 -7.67
C GLU A 66 3.74 -3.59 -6.22
N TYR A 67 3.05 -4.68 -5.90
CA TYR A 67 3.06 -5.35 -4.61
C TYR A 67 3.67 -6.74 -4.76
N ALA A 68 4.51 -7.13 -3.81
CA ALA A 68 5.11 -8.45 -3.75
C ALA A 68 4.97 -9.05 -2.35
N TYR A 69 4.99 -10.37 -2.27
CA TYR A 69 4.81 -11.11 -1.02
C TYR A 69 5.81 -12.24 -0.90
N ASP A 70 6.19 -12.60 0.33
CA ASP A 70 6.91 -13.83 0.61
C ASP A 70 5.96 -15.05 0.61
N ALA A 71 6.52 -16.24 0.77
CA ALA A 71 5.76 -17.50 0.80
C ALA A 71 4.79 -17.62 1.99
N ASN A 72 5.01 -16.85 3.07
CA ASN A 72 4.11 -16.78 4.22
C ASN A 72 2.97 -15.77 4.01
N GLY A 73 2.98 -15.04 2.88
CA GLY A 73 2.00 -14.01 2.55
C GLY A 73 2.29 -12.64 3.14
N ASN A 74 3.48 -12.43 3.72
CA ASN A 74 3.88 -11.10 4.19
C ASN A 74 4.23 -10.21 3.01
N LEU A 75 3.88 -8.93 3.06
CA LEU A 75 4.23 -7.96 2.03
C LEU A 75 5.74 -7.69 2.02
N THR A 76 6.41 -7.87 0.90
CA THR A 76 7.85 -7.60 0.74
C THR A 76 8.14 -6.33 -0.07
N GLN A 77 7.16 -5.80 -0.79
CA GLN A 77 7.32 -4.61 -1.63
C GLN A 77 5.99 -3.84 -1.76
N ASP A 78 6.06 -2.51 -1.73
CA ASP A 78 4.96 -1.61 -2.11
C ASP A 78 5.55 -0.41 -2.85
N LEU A 79 5.58 -0.50 -4.17
CA LEU A 79 6.22 0.51 -5.02
C LEU A 79 5.47 1.84 -5.01
N ASN A 80 4.17 1.85 -4.73
CA ASN A 80 3.38 3.08 -4.61
C ASN A 80 3.75 3.88 -3.34
N LYS A 81 4.36 3.22 -2.35
CA LYS A 81 4.96 3.85 -1.16
C LYS A 81 6.48 3.99 -1.25
N GLY A 82 7.07 3.64 -2.39
CA GLY A 82 8.52 3.61 -2.57
C GLY A 82 9.23 2.58 -1.70
N ILE A 83 8.53 1.57 -1.18
CA ILE A 83 9.10 0.48 -0.40
C ILE A 83 9.62 -0.58 -1.38
N GLU A 84 10.93 -0.80 -1.38
CA GLU A 84 11.60 -1.74 -2.27
C GLU A 84 11.85 -3.11 -1.62
N ASP A 85 11.99 -3.15 -0.29
CA ASP A 85 12.21 -4.39 0.45
C ASP A 85 11.63 -4.30 1.86
N ILE A 86 10.94 -5.35 2.28
CA ILE A 86 10.55 -5.59 3.67
C ILE A 86 11.06 -6.98 4.05
N GLN A 87 11.92 -7.02 5.07
CA GLN A 87 12.44 -8.26 5.61
C GLN A 87 11.76 -8.58 6.93
N TYR A 88 11.51 -9.86 7.14
CA TYR A 88 10.84 -10.38 8.32
C TYR A 88 11.79 -11.24 9.17
N ASN A 89 11.54 -11.30 10.47
CA ASN A 89 12.19 -12.27 11.36
C ASN A 89 11.41 -13.60 11.37
N CYS A 90 11.90 -14.58 12.15
CA CYS A 90 11.25 -15.90 12.26
C CYS A 90 9.85 -15.89 12.90
N LEU A 91 9.41 -14.77 13.48
CA LEU A 91 8.07 -14.57 14.02
C LEU A 91 7.13 -13.88 13.01
N ASN A 92 7.54 -13.71 11.75
CA ASN A 92 6.84 -12.91 10.74
C ASN A 92 6.64 -11.43 11.15
N LEU A 93 7.55 -10.89 11.96
CA LEU A 93 7.56 -9.46 12.30
C LEU A 93 8.53 -8.70 11.39
N PRO A 94 8.15 -7.54 10.81
CA PRO A 94 9.05 -6.74 9.99
C PRO A 94 10.28 -6.33 10.81
N ARG A 95 11.48 -6.67 10.34
CA ARG A 95 12.76 -6.28 10.95
C ARG A 95 13.45 -5.13 10.20
N LEU A 96 13.21 -5.01 8.89
CA LEU A 96 13.76 -3.96 8.04
C LEU A 96 12.73 -3.57 6.99
N VAL A 97 12.56 -2.28 6.77
CA VAL A 97 11.89 -1.69 5.61
C VAL A 97 12.92 -0.81 4.91
N LYS A 98 13.11 -1.02 3.62
CA LYS A 98 14.01 -0.21 2.78
C LYS A 98 13.19 0.53 1.72
N PHE A 99 13.46 1.83 1.60
CA PHE A 99 12.83 2.70 0.62
C PHE A 99 13.76 2.96 -0.57
N LYS A 100 13.17 3.39 -1.68
CA LYS A 100 13.85 3.77 -2.92
C LYS A 100 14.86 4.91 -2.74
N ASP A 101 14.62 5.81 -1.80
CA ASP A 101 15.55 6.88 -1.46
C ASP A 101 16.70 6.41 -0.55
N GLN A 102 16.81 5.09 -0.34
CA GLN A 102 17.79 4.40 0.50
C GLN A 102 17.58 4.62 2.01
N SER A 103 16.56 5.37 2.42
CA SER A 103 16.17 5.43 3.82
C SER A 103 15.68 4.07 4.29
N THR A 104 15.79 3.83 5.58
CA THR A 104 15.39 2.56 6.19
C THR A 104 14.66 2.75 7.51
N ILE A 105 13.79 1.80 7.82
CA ILE A 105 13.23 1.61 9.15
C ILE A 105 13.65 0.24 9.65
N THR A 106 14.32 0.19 10.80
CA THR A 106 14.73 -1.07 11.43
C THR A 106 13.97 -1.26 12.74
N TYR A 107 13.53 -2.48 12.98
CA TYR A 107 12.78 -2.85 14.19
C TYR A 107 13.52 -3.91 14.99
N THR A 108 13.61 -3.70 16.29
CA THR A 108 14.16 -4.68 17.24
C THR A 108 13.06 -5.18 18.14
N TYR A 109 13.00 -6.50 18.31
CA TYR A 109 12.00 -7.17 19.14
C TYR A 109 12.69 -8.04 20.20
N ALA A 110 12.01 -8.23 21.32
CA ALA A 110 12.31 -9.31 22.25
C ALA A 110 11.92 -10.67 21.65
N ALA A 111 12.39 -11.76 22.26
CA ALA A 111 12.13 -13.12 21.79
C ALA A 111 10.63 -13.50 21.82
N ASP A 112 9.82 -12.82 22.63
CA ASP A 112 8.37 -12.99 22.72
C ASP A 112 7.59 -12.16 21.66
N GLY A 113 8.29 -11.40 20.82
CA GLY A 113 7.69 -10.53 19.81
C GLY A 113 7.39 -9.10 20.29
N THR A 114 7.68 -8.75 21.54
CA THR A 114 7.53 -7.37 22.04
C THR A 114 8.45 -6.44 21.28
N LYS A 115 7.90 -5.39 20.65
CA LYS A 115 8.70 -4.37 19.95
C LYS A 115 9.46 -3.50 20.96
N LEU A 116 10.78 -3.50 20.87
CA LEU A 116 11.67 -2.79 21.77
C LEU A 116 12.16 -1.45 21.19
N ARG A 117 12.40 -1.39 19.88
CA ARG A 117 12.98 -0.21 19.24
C ARG A 117 12.53 -0.06 17.79
N VAL A 118 12.47 1.19 17.35
CA VAL A 118 12.38 1.61 15.96
C VAL A 118 13.53 2.58 15.68
N GLU A 119 14.24 2.37 14.57
CA GLU A 119 15.31 3.25 14.11
C GLU A 119 15.02 3.70 12.68
N HIS A 120 15.18 5.00 12.42
CA HIS A 120 15.05 5.62 11.10
C HIS A 120 16.43 6.09 10.64
N LYS A 121 16.82 5.75 9.42
CA LYS A 121 18.08 6.19 8.80
C LYS A 121 17.83 6.70 7.40
#